data_AF-A0A5N5DQP0-F1
#
_entry.id   AF-A0A5N5DQP0-F1
#
_cell.length_a   1.000
_cell.length_b   1.000
_cell.length_c   1.000
_cell.angle_alpha   90.00
_cell.angle_beta   90.00
_cell.angle_gamma   90.00
#
_symmetry.space_group_name_H-M   'P 1'
#
loop_
_entity.id
_entity.type
_entity.pdbx_description
1 polymer ?
#
loop_
_entity_poly.entity_id
_entity_poly.type
_entity_poly.pdbx_seq_one_letter_code
_entity_poly.pdbx_strand_id
1 'polypeptide(L)'
;MTTEQAIAILSSVWSPNVRMWKYKGCQFGDDPHLWPPGILSALAALAQTAGPNYRVRAMQIVAAVMGRTVTASTEHIVKATELLRAEKMRPPQVQPVRGSAMANYNQSPADQKEKEVADLREEVKTAKKAAQEQLMEKQKQIDAMEMKWFDMDATLSVVATDRDMFKMYWEVAEIYKTRLERENSELKQALQEKDAYITEAVRERDQAIGRVEELEWELMGICKTGGDA
;
A
#
# COMPACT_ATOMS: atom_id res chain seq x y z
N MET A 1 25.26 -9.14 -8.79
CA MET A 1 24.45 -10.33 -8.48
C MET A 1 23.32 -10.40 -9.49
N THR A 2 23.13 -11.53 -10.16
CA THR A 2 22.04 -11.67 -11.16
C THR A 2 20.70 -11.85 -10.45
N THR A 3 19.58 -11.53 -11.12
CA THR A 3 18.22 -11.79 -10.65
C THR A 3 18.04 -13.24 -10.19
N GLU A 4 18.59 -14.19 -10.94
CA GLU A 4 18.32 -15.62 -10.71
C GLU A 4 19.09 -16.13 -9.49
N GLN A 5 20.30 -15.62 -9.28
CA GLN A 5 21.06 -15.81 -8.05
C GLN A 5 20.32 -15.23 -6.83
N ALA A 6 19.73 -14.04 -6.96
CA ALA A 6 18.99 -13.42 -5.86
C ALA A 6 17.74 -14.23 -5.48
N ILE A 7 16.98 -14.69 -6.48
CA ILE A 7 15.81 -15.57 -6.31
C ILE A 7 16.22 -16.88 -5.63
N ALA A 8 17.32 -17.52 -6.08
CA ALA A 8 17.82 -18.75 -5.47
C ALA A 8 18.21 -18.55 -3.98
N ILE A 9 18.89 -17.44 -3.67
CA ILE A 9 19.26 -17.09 -2.29
C ILE A 9 18.02 -16.89 -1.42
N LEU A 10 17.05 -16.09 -1.87
CA LEU A 10 15.83 -15.83 -1.11
C LEU A 10 14.99 -17.10 -0.91
N SER A 11 14.93 -17.95 -1.94
CA SER A 11 14.23 -19.23 -1.91
C SER A 11 14.83 -20.19 -0.87
N SER A 12 16.16 -20.23 -0.80
CA SER A 12 16.90 -21.12 0.11
C SER A 12 16.92 -20.63 1.56
N VAL A 13 17.07 -19.31 1.79
CA VAL A 13 17.26 -18.75 3.13
C VAL A 13 15.95 -18.46 3.83
N TRP A 14 14.93 -17.99 3.12
CA TRP A 14 13.67 -17.60 3.74
C TRP A 14 12.51 -18.53 3.38
N SER A 15 12.21 -18.68 2.09
CA SER A 15 11.13 -19.55 1.63
C SER A 15 11.10 -19.58 0.10
N PRO A 16 10.75 -20.69 -0.56
CA PRO A 16 10.49 -20.69 -1.99
C PRO A 16 9.24 -19.87 -2.39
N ASN A 17 8.40 -19.49 -1.44
CA ASN A 17 7.22 -18.68 -1.71
C ASN A 17 7.58 -17.19 -1.81
N VAL A 18 7.49 -16.62 -3.02
CA VAL A 18 7.79 -15.19 -3.31
C VAL A 18 6.98 -14.23 -2.43
N ARG A 19 5.74 -14.59 -2.07
CA ARG A 19 4.88 -13.76 -1.21
C ARG A 19 5.46 -13.57 0.19
N MET A 20 6.34 -14.47 0.62
CA MET A 20 7.02 -14.39 1.90
C MET A 20 8.25 -13.46 1.88
N TRP A 21 8.68 -13.01 0.70
CA TRP A 21 9.80 -12.08 0.55
C TRP A 21 9.37 -10.61 0.60
N LYS A 22 8.07 -10.35 0.43
CA LYS A 22 7.50 -9.00 0.41
C LYS A 22 6.94 -8.59 1.77
N TYR A 23 7.04 -7.29 2.08
CA TYR A 23 6.43 -6.69 3.27
C TYR A 23 4.94 -6.46 3.04
N LYS A 24 4.10 -6.63 4.08
CA LYS A 24 2.67 -6.27 4.01
C LYS A 24 2.55 -4.78 3.65
N GLY A 25 1.99 -4.48 2.48
CA GLY A 25 1.79 -3.11 1.99
C GLY A 25 2.76 -2.64 0.89
N CYS A 26 3.74 -3.44 0.48
CA CYS A 26 4.51 -3.11 -0.73
C CYS A 26 3.66 -3.40 -1.98
N GLN A 27 3.75 -2.56 -3.02
CA GLN A 27 3.02 -2.73 -4.28
C GLN A 27 3.73 -3.68 -5.27
N PHE A 28 4.66 -4.52 -4.80
CA PHE A 28 5.34 -5.47 -5.67
C PHE A 28 4.39 -6.62 -6.04
N GLY A 29 4.33 -6.91 -7.35
CA GLY A 29 3.59 -8.05 -7.88
C GLY A 29 4.16 -9.39 -7.41
N ASP A 30 3.46 -10.48 -7.72
CA ASP A 30 3.90 -11.83 -7.38
C ASP A 30 5.06 -12.33 -8.26
N ASP A 31 5.33 -11.66 -9.38
CA ASP A 31 6.47 -11.95 -10.26
C ASP A 31 7.70 -11.13 -9.83
N PRO A 32 8.77 -11.77 -9.31
CA PRO A 32 9.99 -11.09 -8.90
C PRO A 32 10.74 -10.46 -10.08
N HIS A 33 10.57 -10.94 -11.32
CA HIS A 33 11.24 -10.36 -12.49
C HIS A 33 10.75 -8.97 -12.87
N LEU A 34 9.52 -8.62 -12.45
CA LEU A 34 8.93 -7.30 -12.67
C LEU A 34 9.26 -6.29 -11.57
N TRP A 35 10.05 -6.69 -10.57
CA TRP A 35 10.40 -5.81 -9.47
C TRP A 35 11.43 -4.76 -9.92
N PRO A 36 11.42 -3.56 -9.30
CA PRO A 36 12.42 -2.55 -9.61
C PRO A 36 13.86 -3.09 -9.53
N PRO A 37 14.72 -2.70 -10.48
CA PRO A 37 16.08 -3.23 -10.56
C PRO A 37 16.86 -2.94 -9.28
N GLY A 38 17.58 -3.94 -8.77
CA GLY A 38 18.38 -3.85 -7.55
C GLY A 38 17.67 -4.27 -6.26
N ILE A 39 16.33 -4.29 -6.21
CA ILE A 39 15.58 -4.67 -4.99
C ILE A 39 15.82 -6.13 -4.62
N LEU A 40 15.69 -7.05 -5.58
CA LEU A 40 15.96 -8.46 -5.34
C LEU A 40 17.39 -8.69 -4.84
N SER A 41 18.34 -7.96 -5.42
CA SER A 41 19.73 -8.08 -5.02
C SER A 41 19.97 -7.61 -3.59
N ALA A 42 19.34 -6.51 -3.21
CA ALA A 42 19.47 -5.98 -1.87
C ALA A 42 18.74 -6.87 -0.83
N LEU A 43 17.55 -7.40 -1.17
CA LEU A 43 16.84 -8.37 -0.32
C LEU A 43 17.63 -9.66 -0.12
N ALA A 44 18.25 -10.19 -1.17
CA ALA A 44 19.09 -11.38 -1.06
C ALA A 44 20.31 -11.15 -0.14
N ALA A 45 20.96 -9.98 -0.22
CA ALA A 45 22.03 -9.61 0.70
C ALA A 45 21.55 -9.48 2.16
N LEU A 46 20.34 -8.93 2.35
CA LEU A 46 19.69 -8.82 3.65
C LEU A 46 19.37 -10.21 4.23
N ALA A 47 18.82 -11.11 3.41
CA ALA A 47 18.49 -12.48 3.80
C ALA A 47 19.74 -13.25 4.26
N GLN A 48 20.84 -13.15 3.51
CA GLN A 48 22.12 -13.76 3.90
C GLN A 48 22.65 -13.21 5.23
N THR A 49 22.47 -11.92 5.48
CA THR A 49 22.98 -11.28 6.71
C THR A 49 22.11 -11.60 7.92
N ALA A 50 20.79 -11.60 7.75
CA ALA A 50 19.81 -11.85 8.81
C ALA A 50 19.73 -13.35 9.15
N GLY A 51 19.71 -14.21 8.14
CA GLY A 51 19.44 -15.65 8.28
C GLY A 51 17.94 -15.98 8.28
N PRO A 52 17.60 -17.29 8.37
CA PRO A 52 16.23 -17.80 8.20
C PRO A 52 15.25 -17.27 9.25
N ASN A 53 15.69 -17.20 10.51
CA ASN A 53 14.82 -16.88 11.66
C ASN A 53 14.56 -15.37 11.84
N TYR A 54 15.32 -14.51 11.14
CA TYR A 54 15.28 -13.06 11.34
C TYR A 54 14.64 -12.31 10.17
N ARG A 55 13.91 -13.02 9.30
CA ARG A 55 13.17 -12.43 8.17
C ARG A 55 12.29 -11.26 8.61
N VAL A 56 11.40 -11.47 9.58
CA VAL A 56 10.44 -10.44 10.02
C VAL A 56 11.16 -9.20 10.52
N ARG A 57 12.21 -9.38 11.33
CA ARG A 57 13.00 -8.27 11.87
C ARG A 57 13.77 -7.52 10.79
N ALA A 58 14.33 -8.25 9.82
CA ALA A 58 15.00 -7.65 8.66
C ALA A 58 14.04 -6.78 7.84
N MET A 59 12.81 -7.27 7.61
CA MET A 59 11.78 -6.53 6.89
C MET A 59 11.25 -5.32 7.69
N GLN A 60 11.15 -5.42 9.02
CA GLN A 60 10.81 -4.30 9.90
C GLN A 60 11.86 -3.18 9.85
N ILE A 61 13.14 -3.52 9.78
CA ILE A 61 14.23 -2.53 9.67
C ILE A 61 14.18 -1.84 8.31
N VAL A 62 13.92 -2.58 7.22
CA VAL A 62 13.70 -1.98 5.90
C VAL A 62 12.50 -1.02 5.93
N ALA A 63 11.38 -1.41 6.55
CA ALA A 63 10.20 -0.56 6.71
C ALA A 63 10.48 0.69 7.57
N ALA A 64 11.27 0.55 8.65
CA ALA A 64 11.66 1.67 9.51
C ALA A 64 12.59 2.65 8.79
N VAL A 65 13.48 2.16 7.92
CA VAL A 65 14.38 2.99 7.11
C VAL A 65 13.62 3.69 5.97
N MET A 66 12.54 3.09 5.46
CA MET A 66 11.72 3.65 4.37
C MET A 66 10.81 4.83 4.79
N GLY A 67 10.40 4.92 6.06
CA GLY A 67 9.27 5.78 6.45
C GLY A 67 7.98 5.42 5.67
N ARG A 68 6.94 6.26 5.75
CA ARG A 68 5.62 6.06 5.07
C ARG A 68 5.66 6.07 3.52
N THR A 69 6.82 5.91 2.89
CA THR A 69 6.93 5.90 1.42
C THR A 69 6.82 4.48 0.86
N VAL A 70 6.09 4.35 -0.25
CA VAL A 70 5.48 3.10 -0.73
C VAL A 70 6.45 2.17 -1.48
N THR A 71 7.75 2.50 -1.58
CA THR A 71 8.74 1.62 -2.22
C THR A 71 10.10 1.65 -1.51
N ALA A 72 10.71 0.48 -1.30
CA ALA A 72 12.06 0.36 -0.77
C ALA A 72 13.08 0.67 -1.87
N SER A 73 13.85 1.76 -1.73
CA SER A 73 15.02 2.02 -2.59
C SER A 73 16.19 1.11 -2.18
N THR A 74 17.14 0.90 -3.09
CA THR A 74 18.36 0.12 -2.85
C THR A 74 19.16 0.66 -1.65
N GLU A 75 19.19 1.98 -1.46
CA GLU A 75 19.89 2.63 -0.35
C GLU A 75 19.27 2.29 1.02
N HIS A 76 17.95 2.17 1.09
CA HIS A 76 17.26 1.81 2.33
C HIS A 76 17.63 0.40 2.78
N ILE A 77 17.80 -0.52 1.84
CA ILE A 77 18.12 -1.92 2.13
C ILE A 77 19.60 -2.06 2.53
N VAL A 78 20.50 -1.26 1.96
CA VAL A 78 21.91 -1.21 2.39
C VAL A 78 22.00 -0.73 3.85
N LYS A 79 21.33 0.37 4.18
CA LYS A 79 21.31 0.92 5.55
C LYS A 79 20.68 -0.05 6.56
N ALA A 80 19.62 -0.77 6.17
CA ALA A 80 19.04 -1.83 7.00
C ALA A 80 20.01 -2.99 7.26
N THR A 81 20.81 -3.35 6.27
CA THR A 81 21.84 -4.39 6.38
C THR A 81 22.96 -3.98 7.34
N GLU A 82 23.35 -2.69 7.34
CA GLU A 82 24.34 -2.15 8.29
C GLU A 82 23.82 -2.18 9.73
N LEU A 83 22.57 -1.79 9.95
CA LEU A 83 21.94 -1.83 11.29
C LEU A 83 21.86 -3.25 11.85
N LEU A 84 21.53 -4.24 11.02
CA LEU A 84 21.52 -5.65 11.42
C LEU A 84 22.90 -6.19 11.79
N ARG A 85 23.96 -5.77 11.09
CA ARG A 85 25.34 -6.15 11.47
C ARG A 85 25.75 -5.51 12.79
N ALA A 86 25.40 -4.24 13.01
CA ALA A 86 25.71 -3.54 14.26
C ALA A 86 25.02 -4.20 15.46
N GLU A 87 23.79 -4.70 15.29
CA GLU A 87 23.05 -5.35 16.37
C GLU A 87 23.56 -6.77 16.70
N LYS A 88 24.06 -7.52 15.71
CA LYS A 88 24.73 -8.83 15.93
C LYS A 88 26.04 -8.71 16.73
N MET A 89 26.64 -7.52 16.86
CA MET A 89 27.90 -7.31 17.58
C MET A 89 27.73 -6.82 19.04
N ARG A 90 26.50 -6.71 19.57
CA ARG A 90 26.29 -6.25 20.95
C ARG A 90 26.37 -7.44 21.94
N PRO A 91 27.36 -7.50 22.84
CA PRO A 91 27.44 -8.59 23.82
C PRO A 91 26.35 -8.43 24.90
N PRO A 92 25.82 -9.53 25.46
CA PRO A 92 24.80 -9.49 26.51
C PRO A 92 25.38 -8.89 27.80
N GLN A 93 24.75 -7.84 28.34
CA GLN A 93 25.09 -7.29 29.65
C GLN A 93 24.60 -8.24 30.74
N VAL A 94 25.54 -8.84 31.46
CA VAL A 94 25.31 -9.60 32.70
C VAL A 94 25.50 -8.64 33.87
N GLN A 95 24.47 -8.48 34.72
CA GLN A 95 24.59 -7.73 35.97
C GLN A 95 25.32 -8.58 37.03
N PRO A 96 26.25 -8.00 37.83
CA PRO A 96 26.93 -8.72 38.90
C PRO A 96 26.06 -8.78 40.16
N VAL A 97 25.83 -9.99 40.68
CA VAL A 97 25.22 -10.22 42.00
C VAL A 97 26.28 -9.94 43.08
N ARG A 98 26.01 -8.95 43.93
CA ARG A 98 26.90 -8.50 44.99
C ARG A 98 26.69 -9.39 46.23
N GLY A 99 27.66 -10.26 46.50
CA GLY A 99 27.72 -11.02 47.76
C GLY A 99 28.10 -10.12 48.93
N SER A 100 27.46 -10.33 50.08
CA SER A 100 27.85 -9.74 51.36
C SER A 100 27.83 -10.84 52.41
N ALA A 101 29.02 -11.22 52.87
CA ALA A 101 29.23 -12.12 53.99
C ALA A 101 29.34 -11.31 55.28
N MET A 102 28.63 -11.73 56.33
CA MET A 102 28.96 -11.43 57.72
C MET A 102 28.67 -12.68 58.57
N ALA A 103 29.68 -13.07 59.33
CA ALA A 103 29.72 -14.26 60.16
C ALA A 103 28.92 -14.10 61.46
N ASN A 104 28.37 -15.20 61.99
CA ASN A 104 28.36 -15.41 63.44
C ASN A 104 28.35 -16.90 63.82
N TYR A 105 29.22 -17.24 64.77
CA TYR A 105 29.53 -18.59 65.26
C TYR A 105 28.62 -18.98 66.43
N ASN A 106 27.93 -20.12 66.29
CA ASN A 106 27.60 -21.13 67.32
C ASN A 106 26.27 -21.81 67.01
N GLN A 107 26.31 -22.83 66.14
CA GLN A 107 25.36 -23.93 66.04
C GLN A 107 26.04 -25.05 65.22
N SER A 108 25.63 -26.29 65.43
CA SER A 108 26.17 -27.44 64.70
C SER A 108 26.10 -27.18 63.19
N PRO A 109 27.19 -27.37 62.43
CA PRO A 109 27.27 -26.98 61.01
C PRO A 109 26.28 -27.70 60.08
N ALA A 110 25.57 -28.73 60.57
CA ALA A 110 24.48 -29.39 59.86
C ALA A 110 23.15 -28.62 59.98
N ASP A 111 22.79 -28.17 61.19
CA ASP A 111 21.50 -27.52 61.46
C ASP A 111 21.42 -26.10 60.87
N GLN A 112 22.56 -25.39 60.81
CA GLN A 112 22.63 -24.07 60.16
C GLN A 112 22.45 -24.17 58.65
N LYS A 113 23.06 -25.19 58.02
CA LYS A 113 22.91 -25.44 56.59
C LYS A 113 21.51 -25.90 56.24
N GLU A 114 20.85 -26.65 57.11
CA GLU A 114 19.47 -27.08 56.88
C GLU A 114 18.48 -25.92 56.96
N LYS A 115 18.69 -25.00 57.91
CA LYS A 115 17.91 -23.76 58.01
C LYS A 115 18.15 -22.82 56.81
N GLU A 116 19.40 -22.65 56.39
CA GLU A 116 19.76 -21.86 55.20
C GLU A 116 19.16 -22.46 53.91
N VAL A 117 19.17 -23.79 53.77
CA VAL A 117 18.52 -24.48 52.65
C VAL A 117 17.01 -24.33 52.70
N ALA A 118 16.39 -24.34 53.88
CA ALA A 118 14.95 -24.12 54.03
C ALA A 118 14.55 -22.68 53.65
N ASP A 119 15.31 -21.69 54.09
CA ASP A 119 15.10 -20.27 53.75
C ASP A 119 15.28 -20.04 52.24
N LEU A 120 16.35 -20.59 51.63
CA LEU A 120 16.56 -20.56 50.18
C LEU A 120 15.44 -21.25 49.39
N ARG A 121 14.84 -22.32 49.91
CA ARG A 121 13.71 -23.00 49.25
C ARG A 121 12.45 -22.13 49.24
N GLU A 122 12.16 -21.41 50.32
CA GLU A 122 11.02 -20.49 50.36
C GLU A 122 11.29 -19.24 49.52
N GLU A 123 12.52 -18.73 49.46
CA GLU A 123 12.92 -17.67 48.50
C GLU A 123 12.75 -18.11 47.04
N VAL A 124 13.19 -19.33 46.70
CA VAL A 124 13.00 -19.88 45.34
C VAL A 124 11.52 -20.05 45.01
N LYS A 125 10.69 -20.47 45.98
CA LYS A 125 9.25 -20.66 45.80
C LYS A 125 8.53 -19.32 45.60
N THR A 126 8.87 -18.30 46.37
CA THR A 126 8.32 -16.94 46.22
C THR A 126 8.78 -16.30 44.92
N ALA A 127 10.06 -16.42 44.55
CA ALA A 127 10.59 -15.96 43.27
C ALA A 127 9.94 -16.67 42.08
N LYS A 128 9.70 -17.98 42.18
CA LYS A 128 8.98 -18.75 41.14
C LYS A 128 7.54 -18.28 40.98
N LYS A 129 6.84 -18.02 42.09
CA LYS A 129 5.46 -17.49 42.04
C LYS A 129 5.42 -16.10 41.41
N ALA A 130 6.33 -15.21 41.79
CA ALA A 130 6.45 -13.87 41.21
C ALA A 130 6.77 -13.92 39.71
N ALA A 131 7.68 -14.81 39.29
CA ALA A 131 7.99 -15.01 37.87
C ALA A 131 6.79 -15.56 37.08
N GLN A 132 6.02 -16.47 37.68
CA GLN A 132 4.80 -17.01 37.07
C GLN A 132 3.70 -15.95 36.93
N GLU A 133 3.52 -15.08 37.92
CA GLU A 133 2.60 -13.93 37.85
C GLU A 133 3.03 -12.92 36.78
N GLN A 134 4.31 -12.60 36.68
CA GLN A 134 4.84 -11.74 35.61
C GLN A 134 4.65 -12.35 34.22
N LEU A 135 4.80 -13.67 34.09
CA LEU A 135 4.60 -14.36 32.82
C LEU A 135 3.13 -14.33 32.40
N MET A 136 2.21 -14.57 33.34
CA MET A 136 0.76 -14.45 33.10
C MET A 136 0.37 -13.03 32.69
N GLU A 137 0.94 -12.02 33.34
CA GLU A 137 0.67 -10.61 33.00
C GLU A 137 1.20 -10.25 31.61
N LYS A 138 2.42 -10.70 31.27
CA LYS A 138 2.98 -10.53 29.92
C LYS A 138 2.13 -11.24 28.87
N GLN A 139 1.62 -12.45 29.18
CA GLN A 139 0.74 -13.17 28.26
C GLN A 139 -0.54 -12.40 28.00
N LYS A 140 -1.20 -11.87 29.03
CA LYS A 140 -2.39 -11.02 28.87
C LYS A 140 -2.11 -9.78 28.01
N GLN A 141 -0.95 -9.16 28.19
CA GLN A 141 -0.54 -8.02 27.38
C GLN A 141 -0.32 -8.39 25.91
N ILE A 142 0.27 -9.56 25.65
CA ILE A 142 0.41 -10.10 24.29
C ILE A 142 -0.96 -10.34 23.68
N ASP A 143 -1.85 -11.06 24.37
CA ASP A 143 -3.19 -11.37 23.87
C ASP A 143 -4.00 -10.09 23.57
N ALA A 144 -3.89 -9.06 24.44
CA ALA A 144 -4.54 -7.77 24.22
C ALA A 144 -3.97 -7.01 23.01
N MET A 145 -2.64 -7.06 22.81
CA MET A 145 -2.01 -6.47 21.62
C MET A 145 -2.36 -7.23 20.34
N GLU A 146 -2.46 -8.55 20.39
CA GLU A 146 -2.90 -9.38 19.27
C GLU A 146 -4.34 -9.04 18.86
N MET A 147 -5.27 -8.96 19.82
CA MET A 147 -6.66 -8.56 19.54
C MET A 147 -6.74 -7.18 18.91
N LYS A 148 -6.00 -6.20 19.44
CA LYS A 148 -5.93 -4.85 18.86
C LYS A 148 -5.35 -4.85 17.44
N TRP A 149 -4.37 -5.72 17.17
CA TRP A 149 -3.79 -5.85 15.84
C TRP A 149 -4.77 -6.48 14.86
N PHE A 150 -5.55 -7.48 15.29
CA PHE A 150 -6.65 -8.04 14.49
C PHE A 150 -7.72 -7.00 14.13
N ASP A 151 -8.17 -6.19 15.10
CA ASP A 151 -9.15 -5.13 14.85
C ASP A 151 -8.63 -4.09 13.84
N MET A 152 -7.36 -3.74 13.94
CA MET A 152 -6.72 -2.80 13.03
C MET A 152 -6.56 -3.39 11.62
N ASP A 153 -6.18 -4.67 11.48
CA ASP A 153 -6.07 -5.37 10.19
C ASP A 153 -7.44 -5.46 9.50
N ALA A 154 -8.50 -5.75 10.25
CA ALA A 154 -9.88 -5.74 9.75
C ALA A 154 -10.30 -4.36 9.24
N THR A 155 -10.01 -3.30 10.01
CA THR A 155 -10.31 -1.92 9.62
C THR A 155 -9.55 -1.51 8.36
N LEU A 156 -8.27 -1.86 8.27
CA LEU A 156 -7.45 -1.58 7.09
C LEU A 156 -7.94 -2.31 5.84
N SER A 157 -8.43 -3.55 5.99
CA SER A 157 -9.06 -4.30 4.91
C SER A 157 -10.31 -3.61 4.37
N VAL A 158 -11.20 -3.13 5.26
CA VAL A 158 -12.41 -2.39 4.84
C VAL A 158 -12.04 -1.08 4.12
N VAL A 159 -11.07 -0.33 4.66
CA VAL A 159 -10.60 0.91 4.02
C VAL A 159 -9.95 0.63 2.65
N ALA A 160 -9.23 -0.48 2.51
CA ALA A 160 -8.66 -0.88 1.23
C ALA A 160 -9.75 -1.23 0.21
N THR A 161 -10.78 -1.99 0.60
CA THR A 161 -11.90 -2.32 -0.29
C THR A 161 -12.70 -1.08 -0.69
N ASP A 162 -12.92 -0.14 0.24
CA ASP A 162 -13.61 1.11 -0.06
C ASP A 162 -12.81 1.94 -1.05
N ARG A 163 -11.48 2.03 -0.88
CA ARG A 163 -10.59 2.74 -1.82
C ARG A 163 -10.67 2.15 -3.23
N ASP A 164 -10.62 0.83 -3.36
CA ASP A 164 -10.69 0.17 -4.66
C ASP A 164 -12.07 0.38 -5.31
N MET A 165 -13.13 0.34 -4.51
CA MET A 165 -14.49 0.65 -4.95
C MET A 165 -14.61 2.10 -5.44
N PHE A 166 -14.07 3.08 -4.72
CA PHE A 166 -14.04 4.49 -5.16
C PHE A 166 -13.30 4.66 -6.48
N LYS A 167 -12.17 3.96 -6.65
CA LYS A 167 -11.39 3.99 -7.89
C LYS A 167 -12.21 3.47 -9.07
N MET A 168 -12.88 2.33 -8.91
CA MET A 168 -13.76 1.78 -9.94
C MET A 168 -14.92 2.73 -10.29
N TYR A 169 -15.58 3.34 -9.30
CA TYR A 169 -16.65 4.30 -9.56
C TYR A 169 -16.15 5.55 -10.30
N TRP A 170 -14.96 6.02 -9.96
CA TRP A 170 -14.33 7.14 -10.66
C TRP A 170 -14.04 6.81 -12.12
N GLU A 171 -13.44 5.65 -12.41
CA GLU A 171 -13.15 5.20 -13.78
C GLU A 171 -14.44 5.07 -14.61
N VAL A 172 -15.51 4.52 -14.03
CA VAL A 172 -16.83 4.44 -14.68
C VAL A 172 -17.39 5.84 -14.96
N ALA A 173 -17.30 6.76 -14.02
CA ALA A 173 -17.75 8.14 -14.19
C ALA A 173 -16.97 8.88 -15.29
N GLU A 174 -15.66 8.66 -15.40
CA GLU A 174 -14.85 9.22 -16.48
C GLU A 174 -15.27 8.69 -17.85
N ILE A 175 -15.52 7.38 -17.98
CA ILE A 175 -16.01 6.77 -19.22
C ILE A 175 -17.35 7.40 -19.64
N TYR A 176 -18.29 7.55 -18.70
CA TYR A 176 -19.57 8.19 -18.97
C TYR A 176 -19.41 9.66 -19.38
N LYS A 177 -18.52 10.39 -18.71
CA LYS A 177 -18.22 11.78 -19.07
C LYS A 177 -17.71 11.88 -20.51
N THR A 178 -16.71 11.09 -20.88
CA THR A 178 -16.15 11.11 -22.24
C THR A 178 -17.18 10.70 -23.29
N ARG A 179 -18.04 9.73 -22.99
CA ARG A 179 -19.14 9.33 -23.87
C ARG A 179 -20.13 10.48 -24.09
N LEU A 180 -20.57 11.13 -23.01
CA LEU A 180 -21.52 12.26 -23.09
C LEU A 180 -20.91 13.46 -23.81
N GLU A 181 -19.62 13.74 -23.61
CA GLU A 181 -18.91 14.79 -24.35
C GLU A 181 -18.88 14.51 -25.86
N ARG A 182 -18.67 13.25 -26.25
CA ARG A 182 -18.73 12.82 -27.65
C ARG A 182 -20.14 12.99 -28.23
N GLU A 183 -21.16 12.44 -27.58
CA GLU A 183 -22.56 12.56 -28.02
C GLU A 183 -22.99 14.03 -28.14
N ASN A 184 -22.57 14.89 -27.22
CA ASN A 184 -22.84 16.34 -27.27
C ASN A 184 -22.13 17.00 -28.46
N SER A 185 -20.88 16.62 -28.76
CA SER A 185 -20.17 17.14 -29.94
C SER A 185 -20.83 16.73 -31.26
N GLU A 186 -21.30 15.49 -31.37
CA GLU A 186 -22.02 14.97 -32.54
C GLU A 186 -23.36 15.70 -32.73
N LEU A 187 -24.11 15.91 -31.65
CA LEU A 187 -25.37 16.66 -31.69
C LEU A 187 -25.16 18.13 -32.10
N LYS A 188 -24.09 18.78 -31.62
CA LYS A 188 -23.74 20.14 -32.03
C LYS A 188 -23.40 20.23 -33.51
N GLN A 189 -22.66 19.25 -34.02
CA GLN A 189 -22.35 19.19 -35.45
C GLN A 189 -23.62 18.98 -36.28
N ALA A 190 -24.47 18.03 -35.89
CA ALA A 190 -25.75 17.78 -36.58
C ALA A 190 -26.65 19.03 -36.57
N LEU A 191 -26.68 19.78 -35.47
CA LEU A 191 -27.41 21.04 -35.39
C LEU A 191 -26.85 22.08 -36.38
N GLN A 192 -25.53 22.25 -36.42
CA GLN A 192 -24.87 23.17 -37.37
C GLN A 192 -25.15 22.81 -38.83
N GLU A 193 -25.15 21.52 -39.17
CA GLU A 193 -25.49 21.04 -40.52
C GLU A 193 -26.95 21.38 -40.88
N LYS A 194 -27.88 21.22 -39.94
CA LYS A 194 -29.29 21.60 -40.15
C LYS A 194 -29.48 23.11 -40.27
N ASP A 195 -28.78 23.91 -39.46
CA ASP A 195 -28.82 25.37 -39.56
C ASP A 195 -28.27 25.87 -40.90
N ALA A 196 -27.18 25.26 -41.38
CA ALA A 196 -26.62 25.55 -42.70
C ALA A 196 -27.62 25.21 -43.82
N TYR A 197 -28.27 24.05 -43.74
CA TYR A 197 -29.31 23.65 -44.68
C TYR A 197 -30.51 24.61 -44.67
N ILE A 198 -30.98 25.02 -43.50
CA ILE A 198 -32.08 25.99 -43.36
C ILE A 198 -31.70 27.33 -43.97
N THR A 199 -30.47 27.80 -43.71
CA THR A 199 -29.96 29.06 -44.26
C THR A 199 -29.97 29.03 -45.79
N GLU A 200 -29.53 27.93 -46.38
CA GLU A 200 -29.54 27.75 -47.83
C GLU A 200 -30.96 27.65 -48.40
N ALA A 201 -31.85 26.88 -47.76
CA ALA A 201 -33.24 26.79 -48.18
C ALA A 201 -33.99 28.13 -48.10
N VAL A 202 -33.70 28.95 -47.08
CA VAL A 202 -34.22 30.32 -46.97
C VAL A 202 -33.70 31.19 -48.11
N ARG A 203 -32.41 31.11 -48.44
CA ARG A 203 -31.81 31.82 -49.57
C ARG A 203 -32.48 31.44 -50.89
N GLU A 204 -32.69 30.16 -51.15
CA GLU A 204 -33.37 29.66 -52.35
C GLU A 204 -34.83 30.12 -52.43
N ARG A 205 -35.56 30.06 -51.31
CA ARG A 205 -36.93 30.57 -51.22
C ARG A 205 -36.98 32.06 -51.56
N ASP A 206 -36.11 32.87 -50.98
CA ASP A 206 -36.12 34.32 -51.19
C ASP A 206 -35.77 34.67 -52.65
N GLN A 207 -34.87 33.90 -53.29
CA GLN A 207 -34.62 34.01 -54.73
C GLN A 207 -35.83 33.62 -55.59
N ALA A 208 -36.57 32.59 -55.18
CA ALA A 208 -37.79 32.20 -55.88
C ALA A 208 -38.89 33.27 -55.75
N ILE A 209 -39.06 33.85 -54.56
CA ILE A 209 -39.99 34.96 -54.32
C ILE A 209 -39.62 36.15 -55.20
N GLY A 210 -38.35 36.57 -55.22
CA GLY A 210 -37.90 37.68 -56.08
C GLY A 210 -38.19 37.46 -57.57
N ARG A 211 -37.98 36.24 -58.10
CA ARG A 211 -38.32 35.90 -59.49
C ARG A 211 -39.83 35.94 -59.76
N VAL A 212 -40.66 35.53 -58.80
CA VAL A 212 -42.12 35.65 -58.94
C VAL A 212 -42.53 37.11 -59.00
N GLU A 213 -41.98 37.96 -58.13
CA GLU A 213 -42.24 39.40 -58.15
C GLU A 213 -41.81 40.05 -59.48
N GLU A 214 -40.65 39.69 -60.02
CA GLU A 214 -40.18 40.14 -61.34
C GLU A 214 -41.16 39.75 -62.46
N LEU A 215 -41.60 38.49 -62.49
CA LEU A 215 -42.57 38.00 -63.49
C LEU A 215 -43.94 38.68 -63.35
N GLU A 216 -44.40 38.95 -62.13
CA GLU A 216 -45.64 39.70 -61.89
C GLU A 216 -45.53 41.14 -62.44
N TRP A 217 -44.38 41.79 -62.26
CA TRP A 217 -44.10 43.10 -62.85
C TRP A 217 -44.10 43.08 -64.38
N GLU A 218 -43.47 42.09 -65.00
CA GLU A 218 -43.46 41.92 -66.46
C GLU A 218 -44.87 41.71 -67.01
N LEU A 219 -45.68 40.85 -66.38
CA LEU A 219 -47.08 40.60 -66.75
C LEU A 219 -47.93 41.86 -66.65
N MET A 220 -47.78 42.65 -65.58
CA MET A 220 -48.47 43.94 -65.45
C MET A 220 -48.07 44.92 -66.56
N GLY A 221 -46.80 44.92 -66.98
CA GLY A 221 -46.32 45.71 -68.12
C GLY A 221 -47.01 45.33 -69.42
N ILE A 222 -47.06 44.03 -69.73
CA ILE A 222 -47.71 43.49 -70.94
C ILE A 222 -49.21 43.86 -70.97
N CYS A 223 -49.92 43.65 -69.85
CA CYS A 223 -51.35 43.96 -69.74
C CYS A 223 -51.66 45.45 -70.00
N LYS A 224 -50.76 46.37 -69.62
CA LYS A 224 -50.93 47.81 -69.90
C LYS A 224 -50.74 48.13 -71.39
N THR A 225 -49.80 47.47 -72.06
CA THR A 225 -49.50 47.74 -73.48
C THR A 225 -50.47 47.05 -74.45
N GLY A 226 -51.13 45.97 -74.04
CA GLY A 226 -52.03 45.20 -74.91
C GLY A 226 -53.47 45.73 -75.02
N GLY A 227 -53.85 46.76 -74.25
CA GLY A 227 -55.21 47.31 -74.23
C GLY A 227 -55.50 48.41 -75.25
N ASP A 228 -54.49 48.90 -75.98
CA ASP A 228 -54.61 50.03 -76.92
C ASP A 228 -54.62 49.59 -78.41
N ALA A 229 -54.80 48.30 -78.70
CA ALA A 229 -54.89 47.73 -80.04
C ALA A 229 -56.29 47.15 -80.31
#